data_AF-A0A397I9F6-F1
#
_entry.id   AF-A0A397I9F6-F1
#
_cell.length_a   1.000
_cell.length_b   1.000
_cell.length_c   1.000
_cell.angle_alpha   90.00
_cell.angle_beta   90.00
_cell.angle_gamma   90.00
#
_symmetry.space_group_name_H-M   'P 1'
#
loop_
_entity.id
_entity.type
_entity.pdbx_description
1 polymer ?
#
loop_
_entity_poly.entity_id
_entity_poly.type
_entity_poly.pdbx_seq_one_letter_code
_entity_poly.pdbx_strand_id
1 'polypeptide(L)'
;MLKILTKLNRKGTIYKAKWIDGPIEEQDFKNQQWKRWLQWDVALKKFDNNFASLNEDFLSEIAIHFSIRFNGITQDPETNRKS
;
A
#
# COMPACT_ATOMS: atom_id res chain seq x y z
N MET A 1 -7.51 -4.58 -8.17
CA MET A 1 -8.70 -3.89 -7.59
C MET A 1 -8.86 -4.29 -6.11
N LEU A 2 -9.18 -3.37 -5.20
CA LEU A 2 -9.22 -3.59 -3.74
C LEU A 2 -10.65 -3.38 -3.18
N LYS A 3 -11.08 -4.11 -2.15
CA LYS A 3 -12.43 -3.99 -1.52
C LYS A 3 -12.35 -3.82 0.00
N ILE A 4 -12.97 -2.78 0.56
CA ILE A 4 -12.82 -2.28 1.94
C ILE A 4 -13.81 -2.92 2.94
N LEU A 5 -13.41 -3.22 4.20
CA LEU A 5 -14.32 -3.85 5.19
C LEU A 5 -14.45 -3.32 6.64
N THR A 6 -13.62 -2.43 7.21
CA THR A 6 -13.90 -1.81 8.55
C THR A 6 -12.89 -0.72 8.94
N LYS A 7 -13.16 0.08 10.00
CA LYS A 7 -12.42 1.30 10.45
C LYS A 7 -11.83 1.13 11.87
N LEU A 8 -10.55 1.48 12.06
CA LEU A 8 -9.90 1.67 13.38
C LEU A 8 -8.91 2.86 13.30
N ASN A 9 -8.80 3.68 14.36
CA ASN A 9 -8.09 4.98 14.34
C ASN A 9 -6.74 4.96 15.09
N ARG A 10 -5.72 5.63 14.50
CA ARG A 10 -4.87 6.61 15.24
C ARG A 10 -4.09 7.67 14.42
N LYS A 11 -3.94 7.58 13.09
CA LYS A 11 -3.53 8.70 12.18
C LYS A 11 -3.64 8.24 10.72
N GLY A 12 -4.85 8.26 10.16
CA GLY A 12 -5.19 7.65 8.86
C GLY A 12 -6.18 6.51 9.02
N THR A 13 -6.99 6.26 7.98
CA THR A 13 -8.02 5.23 8.01
C THR A 13 -7.44 3.91 7.50
N ILE A 14 -7.48 2.87 8.33
CA ILE A 14 -7.10 1.51 7.94
C ILE A 14 -8.34 0.79 7.41
N TYR A 15 -8.15 0.06 6.32
CA TYR A 15 -9.16 -0.72 5.64
C TYR A 15 -8.66 -2.15 5.46
N LYS A 16 -9.46 -3.14 5.84
CA LYS A 16 -9.21 -4.51 5.37
C LYS A 16 -9.53 -4.56 3.87
N ALA A 17 -8.59 -5.07 3.08
CA ALA A 17 -8.70 -5.21 1.64
C ALA A 17 -8.16 -6.54 1.13
N LYS A 18 -8.46 -6.84 -0.13
CA LYS A 18 -8.06 -8.05 -0.83
C LYS A 18 -7.27 -7.66 -2.06
N TRP A 19 -5.97 -7.97 -2.07
CA TRP A 19 -5.07 -7.68 -3.17
C TRP A 19 -5.15 -8.78 -4.21
N ILE A 20 -5.89 -8.50 -5.29
CA ILE A 20 -6.20 -9.51 -6.32
C ILE A 20 -4.94 -10.01 -7.04
N ASP A 21 -4.04 -9.10 -7.39
CA ASP A 21 -2.82 -9.44 -8.14
C ASP A 21 -1.72 -10.03 -7.25
N GLY A 22 -1.92 -9.98 -5.92
CA GLY A 22 -0.96 -10.42 -4.92
C GLY A 22 0.36 -9.64 -4.88
N PRO A 23 1.16 -9.84 -3.83
CA PRO A 23 2.49 -9.24 -3.72
C PRO A 23 3.43 -9.80 -4.79
N ILE A 24 4.35 -8.94 -5.27
CA ILE A 24 5.45 -9.36 -6.14
C ILE A 24 6.37 -10.28 -5.34
N GLU A 25 6.65 -11.46 -5.88
CA GLU A 25 7.59 -12.41 -5.32
C GLU A 25 8.99 -12.19 -5.90
N GLU A 26 9.07 -12.22 -7.22
CA GLU A 26 10.34 -12.14 -7.94
C GLU A 26 10.15 -11.54 -9.34
N GLN A 27 11.26 -11.03 -9.89
CA GLN A 27 11.32 -10.55 -11.26
C GLN A 27 11.78 -11.70 -12.18
N ASP A 28 10.95 -12.06 -13.15
CA ASP A 28 11.34 -12.96 -14.23
C ASP A 28 11.96 -12.13 -15.37
N PHE A 29 13.28 -11.99 -15.32
CA PHE A 29 14.04 -11.24 -16.33
C PHE A 29 13.96 -11.86 -17.74
N LYS A 30 13.74 -13.18 -17.84
CA LYS A 30 13.68 -13.87 -19.14
C LYS A 30 12.39 -13.53 -19.88
N ASN A 31 11.28 -13.52 -19.14
CA ASN A 31 9.96 -13.23 -19.69
C ASN A 31 9.57 -11.74 -19.57
N GLN A 32 10.42 -10.91 -18.95
CA GLN A 32 10.14 -9.50 -18.62
C GLN A 32 8.83 -9.34 -17.83
N GLN A 33 8.55 -10.29 -16.94
CA GLN A 33 7.31 -10.35 -16.17
C GLN A 33 7.60 -10.40 -14.67
N TRP A 34 6.63 -9.96 -13.88
CA TRP A 34 6.68 -10.06 -12.43
C TRP A 34 5.95 -11.33 -12.01
N LYS A 35 6.64 -12.23 -11.32
CA LYS A 35 5.98 -13.32 -10.62
C LYS A 35 5.36 -12.78 -9.35
N ARG A 36 4.12 -13.13 -9.14
CA ARG A 36 3.29 -12.63 -8.04
C ARG A 36 2.70 -13.81 -7.30
N TRP A 37 2.55 -13.63 -5.99
CA TRP A 37 1.73 -14.53 -5.20
C TRP A 37 0.27 -14.43 -5.65
N LEU A 38 -0.52 -15.44 -5.30
CA LEU A 38 -1.96 -15.38 -5.47
C LEU A 38 -2.59 -14.27 -4.60
N GLN A 39 -3.89 -14.07 -4.80
CA GLN A 39 -4.69 -13.12 -4.04
C GLN A 39 -4.43 -13.20 -2.52
N TRP A 40 -4.22 -12.04 -1.89
CA TRP A 40 -3.87 -11.96 -0.47
C TRP A 40 -4.73 -10.95 0.28
N ASP A 41 -5.12 -11.26 1.52
CA ASP A 41 -5.79 -10.32 2.41
C ASP A 41 -4.76 -9.34 3.00
N VAL A 42 -5.03 -8.04 2.90
CA VAL A 42 -4.12 -6.97 3.33
C VAL A 42 -4.84 -5.92 4.16
N ALA A 43 -4.09 -5.21 5.00
CA ALA A 43 -4.53 -3.97 5.62
C ALA A 43 -4.00 -2.78 4.80
N LEU A 44 -4.90 -1.96 4.28
CA LEU A 44 -4.57 -0.75 3.55
C LEU A 44 -4.76 0.45 4.47
N LYS A 45 -3.72 1.24 4.68
CA LYS A 45 -3.83 2.52 5.39
C LYS A 45 -3.89 3.65 4.38
N LYS A 46 -4.99 4.42 4.38
CA LYS A 46 -5.13 5.63 3.57
C LYS A 46 -4.69 6.85 4.37
N PHE A 47 -3.90 7.68 3.72
CA PHE A 47 -3.56 9.02 4.17
C PHE A 47 -4.28 10.03 3.26
N ASP A 48 -4.96 11.01 3.85
CA ASP A 48 -5.75 11.99 3.10
C ASP A 48 -4.90 13.21 2.65
N ASN A 49 -3.61 13.24 2.99
CA ASN A 49 -2.73 14.35 2.67
C ASN A 49 -1.91 14.09 1.39
N ASN A 50 -1.49 15.17 0.72
CA ASN A 50 -0.66 15.11 -0.49
C ASN A 50 0.66 14.35 -0.21
N PHE A 51 1.18 13.59 -1.17
CA PHE A 51 2.41 12.78 -1.00
C PHE A 51 3.62 13.61 -0.54
N ALA A 52 3.64 14.91 -0.88
CA ALA A 52 4.63 15.88 -0.42
C ALA A 52 4.63 16.12 1.10
N SER A 53 3.56 15.71 1.79
CA SER A 53 3.41 15.78 3.25
C SER A 53 3.55 14.41 3.93
N LEU A 54 4.14 13.42 3.25
CA LEU A 54 4.71 12.23 3.88
C LEU A 54 5.84 12.69 4.81
N ASN A 55 5.43 13.18 5.97
CA ASN A 55 6.25 13.82 6.98
C ASN A 55 7.12 12.75 7.69
N GLU A 56 8.07 13.19 8.50
CA GLU A 56 8.86 12.31 9.38
C GLU A 56 8.01 11.33 10.19
N ASP A 57 6.79 11.73 10.59
CA ASP A 57 5.80 10.87 11.24
C ASP A 57 5.46 9.59 10.45
N PHE A 58 5.33 9.67 9.12
CA PHE A 58 5.04 8.51 8.27
C PHE A 58 6.22 7.55 8.20
N LEU A 59 7.43 8.11 8.00
CA LEU A 59 8.66 7.34 7.97
C LEU A 59 8.96 6.71 9.34
N SER A 60 8.69 7.44 10.42
CA SER A 60 8.80 6.95 11.80
C SER A 60 7.81 5.82 12.06
N GLU A 61 6.56 5.91 11.56
CA GLU A 61 5.59 4.83 11.72
C GLU A 61 6.01 3.56 10.96
N ILE A 62 6.49 3.69 9.72
CA ILE A 62 7.07 2.56 8.96
C ILE A 62 8.27 1.98 9.69
N ALA A 63 9.14 2.85 10.22
CA ALA A 63 10.35 2.44 10.93
C ALA A 63 10.04 1.73 12.25
N ILE A 64 9.02 2.16 12.99
CA ILE A 64 8.60 1.50 14.23
C ILE A 64 7.87 0.19 13.92
N HIS A 65 7.12 0.12 12.81
CA HIS A 65 6.40 -1.07 12.37
C HIS A 65 7.21 -1.97 11.40
N PHE A 66 8.55 -1.94 11.43
CA PHE A 66 9.38 -2.89 10.67
C PHE A 66 9.07 -4.39 10.95
N SER A 67 8.32 -4.69 12.01
CA SER A 67 7.77 -6.03 12.28
C SER A 67 6.60 -6.44 11.36
N ILE A 68 5.99 -5.50 10.63
CA ILE A 68 4.93 -5.76 9.66
C ILE A 68 5.54 -5.74 8.25
N ARG A 69 5.31 -6.81 7.48
CA ARG A 69 5.74 -6.89 6.09
C ARG A 69 5.03 -5.80 5.26
N PHE A 70 5.79 -4.81 4.85
CA PHE A 70 5.33 -3.74 3.97
C PHE A 70 5.42 -4.19 2.52
N ASN A 71 4.28 -4.28 1.83
CA ASN A 71 4.24 -4.83 0.47
C ASN A 71 4.08 -3.76 -0.64
N GLY A 72 3.98 -2.48 -0.30
CA GLY A 72 4.00 -1.39 -1.29
C GLY A 72 3.13 -0.18 -0.93
N ILE A 73 3.27 0.88 -1.75
CA ILE A 73 2.46 2.09 -1.73
C ILE A 73 1.77 2.25 -3.08
N THR A 74 0.54 2.75 -3.09
CA THR A 74 -0.16 3.14 -4.30
C THR A 74 -0.76 4.54 -4.12
N GLN A 75 -0.84 5.30 -5.21
CA GLN A 75 -1.47 6.62 -5.24
C GLN A 75 -2.67 6.54 -6.18
N ASP A 76 -3.75 7.21 -5.79
CA ASP A 76 -4.93 7.33 -6.64
C ASP A 76 -4.59 8.15 -7.89
N PRO A 77 -4.76 7.61 -9.11
CA PRO A 77 -4.45 8.31 -10.34
C PRO A 77 -5.25 9.61 -10.53
N GLU A 78 -6.44 9.73 -9.95
CA GLU A 78 -7.27 10.94 -10.03
C GLU A 78 -6.73 12.10 -9.17
N THR A 79 -5.90 11.79 -8.17
CA THR A 79 -5.27 12.81 -7.31
C THR A 79 -4.06 13.47 -7.96
N ASN A 80 -3.65 13.01 -9.14
CA ASN A 80 -2.54 13.55 -9.90
C ASN A 80 -2.99 14.77 -10.74
N ARG A 81 -3.28 15.90 -10.07
CA ARG A 81 -3.44 17.19 -10.75
C ARG A 81 -2.09 17.57 -11.36
N LYS A 82 -1.95 17.36 -12.66
CA LYS A 82 -0.88 17.95 -13.48
C LYS A 82 -0.89 19.46 -13.23
N SER A 83 0.17 19.97 -12.62
CA SER A 83 0.55 21.39 -12.68
C SER A 83 1.32 21.64 -13.96
#